data_AF-A0AAV5E0I1-F1
#
_entry.id   AF-A0AAV5E0I1-F1
#
_cell.length_a   1.000
_cell.length_b   1.000
_cell.length_c   1.000
_cell.angle_alpha   90.00
_cell.angle_beta   90.00
_cell.angle_gamma   90.00
#
_symmetry.space_group_name_H-M   'P 1'
#
loop_
_entity.id
_entity.type
_entity.pdbx_description
1 polymer ?
#
loop_
_entity_poly.entity_id
_entity_poly.type
_entity_poly.pdbx_seq_one_letter_code
_entity_poly.pdbx_strand_id
1 'polypeptide(L)'
;MAFTVTMLSWSAIEFAGEWRHVLEAIKWGTDYFVKAHTEPDVLWAEVGDGDTDHYCWQRPEDMTTSRQAYKVDRENPGSDLVGETAAAMAAASIVFRRTDPRYADLLLRHAEQLFEFDDKYRGKYDSSVAEV
;
A
#
# COMPACT_ATOMS: atom_id res chain seq x y z
N MET A 1 6.62 0.02 1.27
CA MET A 1 5.97 -0.85 0.27
C MET A 1 5.31 -0.06 -0.86
N ALA A 2 4.46 0.94 -0.56
CA ALA A 2 3.74 1.75 -1.57
C ALA A 2 4.65 2.34 -2.66
N PHE A 3 5.72 3.04 -2.28
CA PHE A 3 6.71 3.59 -3.20
C PHE A 3 7.26 2.57 -4.21
N THR A 4 7.53 1.34 -3.78
CA THR A 4 7.99 0.27 -4.67
C THR A 4 6.96 -0.04 -5.76
N VAL A 5 5.67 -0.11 -5.40
CA VAL A 5 4.59 -0.36 -6.36
C VAL A 5 4.40 0.81 -7.30
N THR A 6 4.52 2.05 -6.82
CA THR A 6 4.52 3.27 -7.66
C THR A 6 5.63 3.18 -8.71
N MET A 7 6.87 2.91 -8.30
CA MET A 7 8.03 2.86 -9.19
C MET A 7 7.99 1.67 -10.17
N LEU A 8 7.49 0.50 -9.74
CA LEU A 8 7.27 -0.63 -10.63
C LEU A 8 6.20 -0.31 -11.68
N SER A 9 5.10 0.31 -11.26
CA SER A 9 4.01 0.71 -12.16
C SER A 9 4.48 1.77 -13.16
N TRP A 10 5.22 2.78 -12.71
CA TRP A 10 5.79 3.78 -13.60
C TRP A 10 6.75 3.14 -14.61
N SER A 11 7.64 2.25 -14.15
CA SER A 11 8.56 1.54 -15.04
C SER A 11 7.83 0.70 -16.08
N ALA A 12 6.73 0.05 -15.71
CA ALA A 12 5.87 -0.71 -16.61
C ALA A 12 5.14 0.18 -17.64
N ILE A 13 4.82 1.43 -17.28
CA ILE A 13 4.19 2.39 -18.19
C ILE A 13 5.19 2.88 -19.25
N GLU A 14 6.42 3.19 -18.84
CA GLU A 14 7.44 3.79 -19.72
C GLU A 14 8.23 2.78 -20.54
N PHE A 15 8.49 1.60 -19.98
CA PHE A 15 9.45 0.65 -20.52
C PHE A 15 8.80 -0.70 -20.83
N ALA A 16 9.30 -1.37 -21.88
CA ALA A 16 8.82 -2.69 -22.30
C ALA A 16 9.73 -3.81 -21.79
N GLY A 17 9.15 -4.93 -21.36
CA GLY A 17 9.87 -6.15 -20.96
C GLY A 17 9.20 -6.87 -19.80
N GLU A 18 9.39 -8.20 -19.70
CA GLU A 18 8.94 -9.05 -18.58
C GLU A 18 7.51 -8.82 -18.09
N TRP A 19 6.59 -8.51 -19.01
CA TRP A 19 5.25 -7.99 -18.70
C TRP A 19 4.45 -8.87 -17.73
N ARG A 20 4.49 -10.19 -17.92
CA ARG A 20 3.77 -11.13 -17.06
C ARG A 20 4.22 -11.02 -15.60
N HIS A 21 5.52 -10.99 -15.36
CA HIS A 21 6.08 -10.92 -14.01
C HIS A 21 5.89 -9.54 -13.39
N VAL A 22 6.01 -8.46 -14.17
CA VAL A 22 5.80 -7.10 -13.67
C VAL A 22 4.34 -6.89 -13.25
N LEU A 23 3.39 -7.39 -14.03
CA LEU A 23 1.97 -7.34 -13.69
C LEU A 23 1.68 -8.13 -12.40
N GLU A 24 2.27 -9.32 -12.27
CA GLU A 24 2.11 -10.14 -11.06
C GLU A 24 2.66 -9.43 -9.81
N ALA A 25 3.86 -8.83 -9.91
CA ALA A 25 4.48 -8.09 -8.82
C ALA A 25 3.67 -6.85 -8.40
N ILE A 26 3.21 -6.04 -9.36
CA ILE A 26 2.36 -4.88 -9.08
C ILE A 26 1.05 -5.34 -8.44
N LYS A 27 0.41 -6.37 -9.01
CA LYS A 27 -0.87 -6.89 -8.51
C LYS A 27 -0.76 -7.40 -7.08
N TRP A 28 0.35 -8.06 -6.73
CA TRP A 28 0.57 -8.54 -5.37
C TRP A 28 0.56 -7.40 -4.35
N GLY A 29 1.24 -6.29 -4.66
CA GLY A 29 1.23 -5.09 -3.82
C GLY A 29 -0.14 -4.42 -3.76
N THR A 30 -0.81 -4.25 -4.90
CA THR A 30 -2.13 -3.58 -4.93
C THR A 30 -3.25 -4.42 -4.33
N ASP A 31 -3.21 -5.75 -4.44
CA ASP A 31 -4.15 -6.65 -3.74
C ASP A 31 -4.01 -6.51 -2.22
N TYR A 32 -2.79 -6.28 -1.72
CA TYR A 32 -2.56 -5.96 -0.32
C TYR A 32 -3.14 -4.59 0.05
N PHE A 33 -2.90 -3.54 -0.76
CA PHE A 33 -3.46 -2.20 -0.48
C PHE A 33 -4.98 -2.16 -0.49
N VAL A 34 -5.65 -2.91 -1.39
CA VAL A 34 -7.12 -3.04 -1.37
C VAL A 34 -7.62 -3.63 -0.05
N LYS A 35 -6.89 -4.57 0.56
CA LYS A 35 -7.24 -5.13 1.87
C LYS A 35 -6.89 -4.17 3.02
N ALA A 36 -5.79 -3.42 2.89
CA ALA A 36 -5.34 -2.47 3.88
C ALA A 36 -6.19 -1.18 3.91
N HIS A 37 -6.87 -0.84 2.83
CA HIS A 37 -7.80 0.29 2.78
C HIS A 37 -9.22 -0.20 3.09
N THR A 38 -9.56 -0.28 4.38
CA THR A 38 -10.82 -0.90 4.85
C THR A 38 -12.02 0.05 4.84
N GLU A 39 -11.77 1.36 4.99
CA GLU A 39 -12.78 2.42 4.99
C GLU A 39 -12.17 3.70 4.37
N PRO A 40 -12.96 4.63 3.81
CA PRO A 40 -12.42 5.77 3.06
C PRO A 40 -11.33 6.59 3.77
N ASP A 41 -11.39 6.70 5.10
CA ASP A 41 -10.40 7.42 5.91
C ASP A 41 -9.64 6.49 6.88
N VAL A 42 -9.42 5.23 6.48
CA VAL A 42 -8.67 4.23 7.26
C VAL A 42 -7.73 3.44 6.35
N LEU A 43 -6.43 3.49 6.65
CA LEU A 43 -5.40 2.72 5.96
C LEU A 43 -4.52 1.97 6.97
N TRP A 44 -4.44 0.65 6.84
CA TRP A 44 -3.50 -0.19 7.61
C TRP A 44 -2.07 0.01 7.08
N ALA A 45 -1.23 0.60 7.92
CA ALA A 45 0.10 1.08 7.59
C ALA A 45 1.17 0.00 7.73
N GLU A 46 1.04 -0.84 8.75
CA GLU A 46 2.10 -1.76 9.17
C GLU A 46 1.49 -3.04 9.79
N VAL A 47 2.20 -4.15 9.64
CA VAL A 47 1.82 -5.46 10.20
C VAL A 47 3.06 -6.16 10.73
N GLY A 48 3.14 -6.28 12.05
CA GLY A 48 4.36 -6.68 12.75
C GLY A 48 4.84 -5.55 13.63
N ASP A 49 5.54 -5.93 14.68
CA ASP A 49 6.22 -5.05 15.61
C ASP A 49 7.73 -5.20 15.36
N GLY A 50 8.42 -4.09 15.13
CA GLY A 50 9.81 -4.11 14.66
C GLY A 50 10.75 -4.84 15.61
N ASP A 51 10.65 -4.56 16.90
CA ASP A 51 11.50 -5.16 17.93
C ASP A 51 11.31 -6.69 18.02
N THR A 52 10.06 -7.15 18.13
CA THR A 52 9.78 -8.58 18.27
C THR A 52 10.00 -9.36 16.97
N ASP A 53 9.74 -8.77 15.80
CA ASP A 53 10.03 -9.38 14.50
C ASP A 53 11.55 -9.53 14.31
N HIS A 54 12.34 -8.48 14.60
CA HIS A 54 13.80 -8.50 14.44
C HIS A 54 14.53 -9.39 15.47
N TYR A 55 13.95 -9.63 16.64
CA TYR A 55 14.49 -10.60 17.59
C TYR A 55 14.30 -12.07 17.12
N CYS A 56 13.38 -12.31 16.18
CA CYS A 56 13.04 -13.63 15.67
C CYS A 56 13.91 -14.02 14.47
N TRP A 57 14.89 -14.90 14.67
CA TRP A 57 15.66 -15.49 13.56
C TRP A 57 15.10 -16.88 13.18
N GLN A 58 14.02 -16.89 12.40
CA GLN A 58 13.35 -18.10 11.92
C GLN A 58 12.89 -17.91 10.47
N ARG A 59 12.45 -19.00 9.82
CA ARG A 59 11.74 -18.87 8.54
C ARG A 59 10.37 -18.23 8.81
N PRO A 60 9.82 -17.40 7.90
CA PRO A 60 8.57 -16.70 8.13
C PRO A 60 7.38 -17.65 8.39
N GLU A 61 7.38 -18.86 7.82
CA GLU A 61 6.37 -19.89 8.07
C GLU A 61 6.40 -20.51 9.48
N ASP A 62 7.50 -20.32 10.22
CA ASP A 62 7.70 -20.87 11.57
C ASP A 62 7.50 -19.81 12.67
N MET A 63 7.25 -18.54 12.31
CA MET A 63 7.14 -17.44 13.28
C MET A 63 5.90 -17.56 14.16
N THR A 64 6.09 -17.36 15.47
CA THR A 64 5.00 -17.30 16.47
C THR A 64 4.93 -15.95 17.20
N THR A 65 5.74 -14.97 16.80
CA THR A 65 5.70 -13.61 17.34
C THR A 65 4.38 -12.93 16.98
N SER A 66 3.97 -11.95 17.80
CA SER A 66 2.77 -11.16 17.49
C SER A 66 2.97 -10.41 16.17
N ARG A 67 1.97 -10.46 15.29
CA ARG A 67 1.93 -9.65 14.06
C ARG A 67 0.82 -8.62 14.13
N GLN A 68 0.84 -7.84 15.21
CA GLN A 68 -0.13 -6.76 15.41
C GLN A 68 -0.10 -5.80 14.22
N ALA A 69 -1.29 -5.39 13.77
CA ALA A 69 -1.43 -4.44 12.69
C ALA A 69 -1.66 -3.03 13.26
N TYR A 70 -1.13 -2.04 12.55
CA TYR A 70 -1.25 -0.63 12.88
C TYR A 70 -1.88 0.12 11.71
N LYS A 71 -2.66 1.15 12.01
CA LYS A 71 -3.40 1.93 11.01
C LYS A 71 -3.22 3.42 11.24
N VAL A 72 -3.43 4.17 10.17
CA VAL A 72 -3.69 5.60 10.22
C VAL A 72 -5.17 5.85 9.93
N ASP A 73 -5.72 6.88 10.57
CA ASP A 73 -7.11 7.30 10.43
C ASP A 73 -7.26 8.81 10.68
N ARG A 74 -8.51 9.29 10.77
CA ARG A 74 -8.81 10.72 10.98
C ARG A 74 -8.22 11.28 12.27
N GLU A 75 -8.04 10.45 13.29
CA GLU A 75 -7.55 10.85 14.61
C GLU A 75 -6.02 10.75 14.68
N ASN A 76 -5.44 9.81 13.93
CA ASN A 76 -4.00 9.58 13.81
C ASN A 76 -3.62 9.57 12.31
N PRO A 77 -3.50 10.75 11.67
CA PRO A 77 -3.31 10.85 10.21
C PRO A 77 -1.90 10.49 9.74
N GLY A 78 -1.75 10.18 8.46
CA GLY A 78 -0.45 9.86 7.85
C GLY A 78 -0.40 10.19 6.37
N SER A 79 -0.36 11.48 6.05
CA SER A 79 -0.43 12.03 4.70
C SER A 79 0.59 11.45 3.74
N ASP A 80 1.85 11.36 4.18
CA ASP A 80 2.95 10.79 3.40
C ASP A 80 2.68 9.33 2.97
N LEU A 81 2.30 8.48 3.91
CA LEU A 81 1.97 7.08 3.65
C LEU A 81 0.71 6.92 2.78
N VAL A 82 -0.34 7.66 3.12
CA VAL A 82 -1.64 7.57 2.44
C VAL A 82 -1.52 8.08 1.01
N GLY A 83 -0.87 9.23 0.81
CA GLY A 83 -0.62 9.82 -0.49
C GLY A 83 0.25 8.93 -1.38
N GLU A 84 1.30 8.30 -0.84
CA GLU A 84 2.12 7.36 -1.61
C GLU A 84 1.33 6.10 -1.99
N THR A 85 0.42 5.62 -1.12
CA THR A 85 -0.47 4.49 -1.45
C THR A 85 -1.49 4.87 -2.52
N ALA A 86 -2.03 6.09 -2.47
CA ALA A 86 -2.87 6.64 -3.53
C ALA A 86 -2.12 6.70 -4.87
N ALA A 87 -0.88 7.20 -4.88
CA ALA A 87 -0.02 7.25 -6.06
C ALA A 87 0.24 5.84 -6.64
N ALA A 88 0.54 4.87 -5.78
CA ALA A 88 0.75 3.48 -6.19
C ALA A 88 -0.49 2.88 -6.88
N MET A 89 -1.68 3.06 -6.28
CA MET A 89 -2.93 2.54 -6.84
C MET A 89 -3.34 3.27 -8.12
N ALA A 90 -3.13 4.59 -8.20
CA ALA A 90 -3.38 5.37 -9.41
C ALA A 90 -2.47 4.92 -10.56
N ALA A 91 -1.16 4.80 -10.33
CA ALA A 91 -0.21 4.34 -11.35
C ALA A 91 -0.52 2.90 -11.80
N ALA A 92 -0.81 1.99 -10.87
CA ALA A 92 -1.20 0.62 -11.20
C ALA A 92 -2.53 0.57 -11.99
N SER A 93 -3.48 1.48 -11.73
CA SER A 93 -4.72 1.55 -12.51
C SER A 93 -4.48 1.81 -14.00
N ILE A 94 -3.41 2.55 -14.35
CA ILE A 94 -3.01 2.79 -15.74
C ILE A 94 -2.46 1.48 -16.34
N VAL A 95 -1.58 0.80 -15.60
CA VAL A 95 -0.96 -0.47 -16.02
C VAL A 95 -2.03 -1.54 -16.34
N PHE A 96 -3.04 -1.70 -15.48
CA PHE A 96 -4.08 -2.71 -15.66
C PHE A 96 -5.22 -2.28 -16.59
N ARG A 97 -5.28 -1.02 -17.02
CA ARG A 97 -6.43 -0.45 -17.75
C ARG A 97 -6.87 -1.27 -18.96
N ARG A 98 -5.93 -1.89 -19.68
CA ARG A 98 -6.21 -2.69 -20.89
C ARG A 98 -6.44 -4.18 -20.60
N THR A 99 -5.77 -4.74 -19.60
CA THR A 99 -5.76 -6.18 -19.31
C THR A 99 -6.85 -6.57 -18.32
N ASP A 100 -7.16 -5.70 -17.36
CA ASP A 100 -8.24 -5.88 -16.38
C ASP A 100 -8.88 -4.51 -16.04
N PRO A 101 -9.80 -4.02 -16.88
CA PRO A 101 -10.44 -2.73 -16.67
C PRO A 101 -11.22 -2.63 -15.36
N ARG A 102 -11.81 -3.74 -14.89
CA ARG A 102 -12.58 -3.77 -13.63
C ARG A 102 -11.66 -3.58 -12.43
N TYR A 103 -10.51 -4.25 -12.43
CA TYR A 103 -9.50 -4.06 -11.40
C TYR A 103 -8.90 -2.66 -11.47
N ALA A 104 -8.64 -2.12 -12.66
CA ALA A 104 -8.19 -0.73 -12.81
C ALA A 104 -9.20 0.29 -12.22
N ASP A 105 -10.50 0.10 -12.42
CA ASP A 105 -11.55 0.94 -11.81
C ASP A 105 -11.64 0.77 -10.29
N LEU A 106 -11.36 -0.42 -9.77
CA LEU A 106 -11.25 -0.64 -8.33
C LEU A 106 -10.07 0.15 -7.76
N LEU A 107 -8.89 0.01 -8.37
CA LEU A 107 -7.68 0.70 -7.90
C LEU A 107 -7.83 2.22 -7.94
N LEU A 108 -8.39 2.76 -9.03
CA LEU A 108 -8.61 4.20 -9.16
C LEU A 108 -9.55 4.75 -8.08
N ARG A 109 -10.64 4.03 -7.76
CA ARG A 109 -11.56 4.44 -6.69
C ARG A 109 -10.88 4.48 -5.32
N HIS A 110 -10.07 3.47 -4.99
CA HIS A 110 -9.29 3.50 -3.75
C HIS A 110 -8.26 4.63 -3.75
N ALA A 111 -7.62 4.91 -4.89
CA ALA A 111 -6.64 6.01 -5.02
C ALA A 111 -7.29 7.38 -4.78
N GLU A 112 -8.46 7.64 -5.37
CA GLU A 112 -9.22 8.88 -5.18
C GLU A 112 -9.60 9.09 -3.71
N GLN A 113 -10.15 8.05 -3.07
CA GLN A 113 -10.51 8.07 -1.65
C GLN A 113 -9.29 8.33 -0.74
N LEU A 114 -8.18 7.63 -0.98
CA LEU A 114 -6.96 7.83 -0.19
C LEU A 114 -6.37 9.23 -0.42
N PHE A 115 -6.41 9.76 -1.64
CA PHE A 115 -5.95 11.12 -1.91
C PHE A 115 -6.81 12.17 -1.21
N GLU A 116 -8.14 11.99 -1.18
CA GLU A 116 -9.03 12.84 -0.39
C GLU A 116 -8.75 12.74 1.12
N PHE A 117 -8.51 11.54 1.64
CA PHE A 117 -8.13 11.30 3.03
C PHE A 117 -6.81 12.02 3.39
N ASP A 118 -5.77 11.87 2.56
CA ASP A 118 -4.45 12.50 2.71
C ASP A 118 -4.54 14.04 2.79
N ASP A 119 -5.19 14.69 1.81
CA ASP A 119 -5.22 16.15 1.77
C ASP A 119 -6.05 16.76 2.91
N LYS A 120 -7.15 16.07 3.29
CA LYS A 120 -8.09 16.54 4.31
C LYS A 120 -7.57 16.39 5.74
N TYR A 121 -6.84 15.32 6.05
CA TYR A 121 -6.34 15.03 7.39
C TYR A 121 -4.81 14.97 7.37
N ARG A 122 -4.18 16.14 7.56
CA ARG A 122 -2.72 16.26 7.44
C ARG A 122 -1.97 15.79 8.67
N GLY A 123 -0.97 14.95 8.46
CA GLY A 123 -0.05 14.48 9.49
C GLY A 123 1.05 13.60 8.91
N LYS A 124 2.07 13.28 9.70
CA LYS A 124 3.09 12.30 9.30
C LYS A 124 2.73 10.94 9.87
N TYR A 125 2.85 9.88 9.08
CA TYR A 125 2.42 8.56 9.54
C TYR A 125 3.26 8.05 10.73
N ASP A 126 4.55 8.40 10.80
CA ASP A 126 5.48 8.01 11.87
C ASP A 126 5.14 8.64 13.25
N SER A 127 4.31 9.68 13.24
CA SER A 127 3.79 10.31 14.44
C SER A 127 2.50 9.62 14.94
N SER A 128 1.85 8.86 14.06
CA SER A 128 0.56 8.18 14.27
C SER A 128 0.71 6.68 14.53
N VAL A 129 1.70 6.06 13.89
CA VAL A 129 2.14 4.70 14.14
C VAL A 129 3.47 4.81 14.88
N ALA A 130 3.39 4.79 16.21
CA ALA A 130 4.60 4.74 17.02
C ALA A 130 5.27 3.39 16.80
N GLU A 131 6.55 3.40 16.40
CA GLU A 131 7.43 2.24 16.57
C GLU A 131 7.40 1.87 18.05
N VAL A 132 7.04 0.61 18.35
CA VAL A 132 7.25 0.01 19.66
C VAL A 132 8.53 -0.81 19.62
#